data_AF-A0A3C0ANH1-F1
#
_entry.id   AF-A0A3C0ANH1-F1
#
_cell.length_a   1.000
_cell.length_b   1.000
_cell.length_c   1.000
_cell.angle_alpha   90.00
_cell.angle_beta   90.00
_cell.angle_gamma   90.00
#
_symmetry.space_group_name_H-M   'P 1'
#
loop_
_entity.id
_entity.type
_entity.pdbx_description
1 polymer ?
#
loop_
_entity_poly.entity_id
_entity_poly.type
_entity_poly.pdbx_seq_one_letter_code
_entity_poly.pdbx_strand_id
1 'polypeptide(L)'
;PEPEILGEAEPGYTEGVTELIIAGRSDNFSNFQGQLGAVAVFNRALNTEEVQKHFSAAKLKQDQVSHADYVASILASDPLSCWPLRTDNPNLSQAADITGNKHNGVYEGRQDIDPKQLTGWQRYCLALLCSNEMMYVD
;
A
#
# COMPACT_ATOMS: atom_id res chain seq x y z
N PRO A 1 15.16 25.09 7.07
CA PRO A 1 14.82 25.45 5.67
C PRO A 1 13.31 25.69 5.62
N GLU A 2 12.86 26.78 4.99
CA GLU A 2 11.42 27.03 4.79
C GLU A 2 10.93 26.26 3.55
N PRO A 3 9.73 25.66 3.57
CA PRO A 3 9.19 24.94 2.42
C PRO A 3 8.95 25.86 1.22
N GLU A 4 9.29 25.41 0.00
CA GLU A 4 9.01 26.15 -1.26
C GLU A 4 7.52 26.31 -1.55
N ILE A 5 6.68 25.43 -0.98
CA ILE A 5 5.22 25.47 -1.13
C ILE A 5 4.59 25.31 0.25
N LEU A 6 3.73 26.25 0.60
CA LEU A 6 2.84 26.20 1.76
C LEU A 6 1.40 26.23 1.25
N GLY A 7 0.58 25.31 1.73
CA GLY A 7 -0.84 25.24 1.39
C GLY A 7 -1.64 24.86 2.62
N GLU A 8 -2.75 25.55 2.82
CA GLU A 8 -3.75 25.19 3.83
C GLU A 8 -4.92 24.53 3.11
N ALA A 9 -5.38 23.41 3.65
CA ALA A 9 -6.58 22.72 3.18
C ALA A 9 -7.51 22.51 4.37
N GLU A 10 -8.79 22.80 4.18
CA GLU A 10 -9.80 22.50 5.19
C GLU A 10 -9.84 20.98 5.44
N PRO A 11 -9.87 20.52 6.70
CA PRO A 11 -9.98 19.11 7.00
C PRO A 11 -11.26 18.53 6.41
N GLY A 12 -11.13 17.54 5.54
CA GLY A 12 -12.26 16.77 5.04
C GLY A 12 -12.18 16.42 3.57
N TYR A 13 -13.28 15.86 3.09
CA TYR A 13 -13.53 15.49 1.70
C TYR A 13 -14.98 15.83 1.38
N THR A 14 -15.29 16.05 0.10
CA THR A 14 -16.66 16.31 -0.34
C THR A 14 -17.59 15.17 0.11
N GLU A 15 -18.80 15.51 0.56
CA GLU A 15 -19.81 14.50 0.89
C GLU A 15 -19.98 13.50 -0.27
N GLY A 16 -20.05 12.21 0.05
CA GLY A 16 -20.16 11.12 -0.92
C GLY A 16 -18.84 10.51 -1.37
N VAL A 17 -17.68 11.05 -0.96
CA VAL A 17 -16.40 10.33 -1.10
C VAL A 17 -16.31 9.26 -0.03
N THR A 18 -16.42 7.99 -0.43
CA THR A 18 -16.42 6.83 0.48
C THR A 18 -15.21 5.93 0.29
N GLU A 19 -14.34 6.24 -0.67
CA GLU A 19 -13.26 5.38 -1.12
C GLU A 19 -11.91 6.07 -0.97
N LEU A 20 -10.91 5.30 -0.52
CA LEU A 20 -9.51 5.68 -0.54
C LEU A 20 -8.83 4.94 -1.69
N ILE A 21 -8.27 5.69 -2.63
CA ILE A 21 -7.50 5.14 -3.74
C ILE A 21 -6.02 5.33 -3.43
N ILE A 22 -5.27 4.24 -3.52
CA ILE A 22 -3.82 4.20 -3.32
C ILE A 22 -3.17 4.02 -4.69
N ALA A 23 -2.04 4.71 -4.92
CA ALA A 23 -1.25 4.62 -6.15
C ALA A 23 -1.89 5.22 -7.42
N GLY A 24 -2.95 6.03 -7.32
CA GLY A 24 -3.51 6.69 -8.49
C GLY A 24 -4.68 7.61 -8.21
N ARG A 25 -5.26 8.12 -9.30
CA ARG A 25 -6.51 8.88 -9.29
C ARG A 25 -7.68 7.96 -9.64
N SER A 26 -8.88 8.32 -9.19
CA SER A 26 -10.12 7.59 -9.52
C SER A 26 -10.46 7.57 -11.01
N ASP A 27 -9.92 8.50 -11.80
CA ASP A 27 -10.11 8.57 -13.25
C ASP A 27 -8.96 7.96 -14.05
N ASN A 28 -8.04 7.26 -13.38
CA ASN A 28 -6.91 6.57 -14.00
C ASN A 28 -5.93 7.51 -14.76
N PHE A 29 -6.01 8.84 -14.57
CA PHE A 29 -5.23 9.80 -15.35
C PHE A 29 -3.77 9.97 -14.88
N SER A 30 -3.47 9.70 -13.60
CA SER A 30 -2.15 9.93 -13.03
C SER A 30 -1.82 8.89 -11.96
N ASN A 31 -1.35 7.74 -12.41
CA ASN A 31 -1.00 6.63 -11.53
C ASN A 31 0.48 6.64 -11.14
N PHE A 32 0.74 6.17 -9.93
CA PHE A 32 2.08 5.92 -9.44
C PHE A 32 2.71 4.74 -10.18
N GLN A 33 3.94 4.93 -10.67
CA GLN A 33 4.72 3.89 -11.35
C GLN A 33 5.85 3.46 -10.42
N GLY A 34 5.67 2.34 -9.73
CA GLY A 34 6.65 1.81 -8.78
C GLY A 34 6.07 0.75 -7.85
N GLN A 35 6.82 0.43 -6.80
CA GLN A 35 6.41 -0.54 -5.79
C GLN A 35 6.02 0.17 -4.50
N LEU A 36 4.89 -0.26 -3.92
CA LEU A 36 4.48 0.11 -2.57
C LEU A 36 4.61 -1.08 -1.65
N GLY A 37 5.03 -0.83 -0.41
CA GLY A 37 5.05 -1.84 0.65
C GLY A 37 4.56 -1.25 1.94
N ALA A 38 3.70 -1.99 2.64
CA ALA A 38 3.18 -1.63 3.97
C ALA A 38 2.60 -0.21 4.06
N VAL A 39 1.40 -0.04 3.50
CA VAL A 39 0.63 1.21 3.56
C VAL A 39 -0.22 1.25 4.83
N ALA A 40 -0.25 2.39 5.51
CA ALA A 40 -1.11 2.58 6.68
C ALA A 40 -1.69 3.99 6.72
N VAL A 41 -2.87 4.10 7.33
CA VAL A 41 -3.62 5.36 7.50
C VAL A 41 -3.82 5.60 8.99
N PHE A 42 -3.56 6.82 9.43
CA PHE A 42 -3.77 7.27 10.80
C PHE A 42 -4.81 8.39 10.81
N ASN A 43 -5.70 8.39 11.80
CA ASN A 43 -6.66 9.47 12.03
C ASN A 43 -6.08 10.60 12.89
N ARG A 44 -4.75 10.64 13.02
CA ARG A 44 -3.99 11.60 13.81
C ARG A 44 -2.64 11.86 13.14
N ALA A 45 -2.04 12.98 13.48
CA ALA A 45 -0.64 13.22 13.13
C ALA A 45 0.28 12.25 13.92
N LEU A 46 1.28 11.72 13.23
CA LEU A 46 2.39 11.02 13.87
C LEU A 46 3.41 12.04 14.40
N ASN A 47 3.97 11.80 15.57
CA ASN A 47 5.09 12.59 16.05
C ASN A 47 6.42 12.13 15.42
N THR A 48 7.48 12.91 15.61
CA THR A 48 8.80 12.64 15.02
C THR A 48 9.38 11.32 15.53
N GLU A 49 9.18 10.99 16.80
CA GLU A 49 9.68 9.77 17.42
C GLU A 49 9.04 8.51 16.82
N GLU A 50 7.74 8.55 16.54
CA GLU A 50 7.01 7.46 15.88
C GLU A 50 7.52 7.22 14.46
N VAL A 51 7.65 8.29 13.67
CA VAL A 51 8.19 8.20 12.31
C VAL A 51 9.61 7.62 12.32
N GLN A 52 10.45 8.07 13.24
CA GLN A 52 11.82 7.56 13.37
C GLN A 52 11.86 6.09 13.80
N LYS A 53 10.94 5.66 14.67
CA LYS A 53 10.79 4.26 15.07
C LYS A 53 10.39 3.39 13.87
N HIS A 54 9.42 3.83 13.06
CA HIS A 54 9.04 3.11 11.85
C HIS A 54 10.21 2.97 10.88
N PHE A 55 10.88 4.08 10.56
CA PHE A 55 12.03 4.07 9.67
C PHE A 55 13.15 3.13 10.16
N SER A 56 13.44 3.18 11.46
CA SER A 56 14.49 2.34 12.06
C SER A 56 14.11 0.85 12.05
N ALA A 57 12.82 0.53 12.23
CA ALA A 57 12.30 -0.84 12.18
C ALA A 57 12.42 -1.46 10.77
N ALA A 58 12.40 -0.65 9.71
CA ALA A 58 12.65 -1.11 8.35
C ALA A 58 14.06 -1.71 8.17
N LYS A 59 15.03 -1.35 9.03
CA LYS A 59 16.40 -1.89 9.04
C LYS A 59 17.05 -1.93 7.65
N LEU A 60 16.85 -0.88 6.85
CA LEU A 60 17.35 -0.78 5.48
C LEU A 60 18.87 -1.01 5.44
N LYS A 61 19.31 -2.16 4.90
CA LYS A 61 20.72 -2.50 4.68
C LYS A 61 20.87 -3.11 3.30
N GLN A 62 21.69 -2.50 2.43
CA GLN A 62 22.00 -3.03 1.09
C GLN A 62 20.75 -3.56 0.36
N ASP A 63 19.74 -2.69 0.23
CA ASP A 63 18.45 -2.95 -0.44
C ASP A 63 17.56 -4.05 0.19
N GLN A 64 17.88 -4.51 1.41
CA GLN A 64 17.02 -5.39 2.18
C GLN A 64 16.30 -4.63 3.29
N VAL A 65 14.98 -4.79 3.33
CA VAL A 65 14.08 -4.23 4.35
C VAL A 65 13.55 -5.36 5.22
N SER A 66 13.57 -5.19 6.54
CA SER A 66 12.84 -6.06 7.46
C SER A 66 11.36 -5.72 7.45
N HIS A 67 10.64 -6.22 6.44
CA HIS A 67 9.22 -5.89 6.22
C HIS A 67 8.35 -6.23 7.43
N ALA A 68 8.57 -7.38 8.07
CA ALA A 68 7.79 -7.81 9.23
C ALA A 68 7.98 -6.87 10.43
N ASP A 69 9.23 -6.47 10.73
CA ASP A 69 9.52 -5.54 11.82
C ASP A 69 8.94 -4.15 11.53
N TYR A 70 9.02 -3.70 10.27
CA TYR A 70 8.43 -2.45 9.83
C TYR A 70 6.92 -2.42 10.06
N VAL A 71 6.19 -3.44 9.56
CA VAL A 71 4.73 -3.56 9.75
C VAL A 71 4.36 -3.66 11.22
N ALA A 72 5.10 -4.43 12.01
CA ALA A 72 4.86 -4.53 13.45
C ALA A 72 5.03 -3.18 14.16
N SER A 73 6.00 -2.37 13.73
CA SER A 73 6.19 -1.03 14.28
C SER A 73 5.01 -0.10 13.95
N ILE A 74 4.47 -0.18 12.74
CA ILE A 74 3.30 0.59 12.30
C ILE A 74 2.08 0.22 13.14
N LEU A 75 1.81 -1.08 13.30
CA LEU A 75 0.71 -1.57 14.13
C LEU A 75 0.79 -1.09 15.58
N ALA A 76 2.00 -1.01 16.14
CA ALA A 76 2.21 -0.52 17.49
C ALA A 76 1.89 0.96 17.67
N SER A 77 1.75 1.72 16.58
CA SER A 77 1.31 3.12 16.57
C SER A 77 -0.20 3.28 16.31
N ASP A 78 -0.98 2.20 16.39
CA ASP A 78 -2.44 2.21 16.32
C ASP A 78 -3.00 2.91 15.06
N PRO A 79 -2.73 2.37 13.86
CA PRO A 79 -3.28 2.90 12.62
C PRO A 79 -4.79 2.60 12.52
N LEU A 80 -5.51 3.47 11.84
CA LEU A 80 -6.90 3.23 11.45
C LEU A 80 -7.00 2.02 10.50
N SER A 81 -6.05 1.90 9.56
CA SER A 81 -5.93 0.77 8.64
C SER A 81 -4.48 0.52 8.27
N CYS A 82 -4.14 -0.75 8.02
CA CYS A 82 -2.81 -1.15 7.58
C CYS A 82 -2.89 -2.30 6.58
N TRP A 83 -2.39 -2.07 5.37
CA TRP A 83 -2.26 -3.06 4.31
C TRP A 83 -0.77 -3.38 4.10
N PRO A 84 -0.30 -4.57 4.50
CA PRO A 84 1.08 -4.97 4.30
C PRO A 84 1.51 -5.00 2.82
N LEU A 85 0.56 -5.21 1.90
CA LEU A 85 0.78 -5.34 0.46
C LEU A 85 1.85 -6.40 0.13
N ARG A 86 1.67 -7.60 0.69
CA ARG A 86 2.59 -8.71 0.47
C ARG A 86 2.19 -9.54 -0.75
N THR A 87 3.19 -10.10 -1.43
CA THR A 87 3.02 -10.98 -2.60
C THR A 87 2.62 -12.42 -2.24
N ASP A 88 2.69 -12.80 -0.97
CA ASP A 88 2.30 -14.14 -0.48
C ASP A 88 0.86 -14.22 0.03
N ASN A 89 0.04 -13.18 -0.18
CA ASN A 89 -1.39 -13.24 0.12
C ASN A 89 -2.09 -14.26 -0.82
N PRO A 90 -2.77 -15.29 -0.30
CA PRO A 90 -3.49 -16.26 -1.13
C PRO A 90 -4.67 -15.65 -1.88
N ASN A 91 -5.24 -14.53 -1.40
CA ASN A 91 -6.24 -13.77 -2.13
C ASN A 91 -5.53 -12.69 -2.98
N LEU A 92 -5.51 -12.90 -4.30
CA LEU A 92 -4.77 -12.06 -5.24
C LEU A 92 -5.54 -10.80 -5.63
N SER A 93 -6.86 -10.75 -5.42
CA SER A 93 -7.69 -9.58 -5.74
C SER A 93 -7.87 -8.62 -4.56
N GLN A 94 -7.56 -9.06 -3.33
CA GLN A 94 -7.77 -8.28 -2.11
C GLN A 94 -6.46 -7.85 -1.43
N ALA A 95 -6.41 -6.60 -0.99
CA ALA A 95 -5.44 -6.11 -0.02
C ALA A 95 -6.04 -6.25 1.39
N ALA A 96 -5.53 -7.19 2.20
CA ALA A 96 -6.06 -7.41 3.54
C ALA A 96 -5.63 -6.29 4.51
N ASP A 97 -6.60 -5.71 5.23
CA ASP A 97 -6.34 -4.83 6.38
C ASP A 97 -6.09 -5.70 7.61
N ILE A 98 -4.88 -5.60 8.15
CA ILE A 98 -4.45 -6.40 9.30
C ILE A 98 -4.86 -5.78 10.63
N THR A 99 -5.49 -4.60 10.64
CA THR A 99 -6.08 -4.01 11.85
C THR A 99 -7.38 -4.72 12.25
N GLY A 100 -7.95 -4.29 13.38
CA GLY A 100 -9.27 -4.72 13.84
C GLY A 100 -10.43 -4.16 13.00
N ASN A 101 -10.21 -3.10 12.22
CA ASN A 101 -11.28 -2.40 11.50
C ASN A 101 -11.68 -3.06 10.18
N LYS A 102 -10.82 -3.93 9.63
CA LYS A 102 -11.12 -4.75 8.43
C LYS A 102 -11.53 -3.92 7.22
N HIS A 103 -10.93 -2.75 7.02
CA HIS A 103 -11.10 -1.96 5.80
C HIS A 103 -10.28 -2.59 4.66
N ASN A 104 -10.61 -3.83 4.28
CA ASN A 104 -9.93 -4.54 3.21
C ASN A 104 -10.07 -3.77 1.89
N GLY A 105 -8.97 -3.62 1.17
CA GLY A 105 -8.95 -3.00 -0.16
C GLY A 105 -9.13 -4.03 -1.26
N VAL A 106 -9.45 -3.56 -2.47
CA VAL A 106 -9.51 -4.36 -3.68
C VAL A 106 -8.47 -3.82 -4.66
N TYR A 107 -7.71 -4.70 -5.29
CA TYR A 107 -6.82 -4.31 -6.39
C TYR A 107 -7.64 -4.15 -7.67
N GLU A 108 -7.55 -2.98 -8.29
CA GLU A 108 -8.20 -2.72 -9.57
C GLU A 108 -7.74 -3.73 -10.64
N GLY A 109 -8.69 -4.22 -11.44
CA GLY A 109 -8.40 -5.17 -12.52
C GLY A 109 -8.00 -6.59 -12.11
N ARG A 110 -7.82 -6.88 -10.81
CA ARG A 110 -7.53 -8.24 -10.33
C ARG A 110 -8.81 -9.02 -10.05
N GLN A 111 -8.84 -10.27 -10.49
CA GLN A 111 -9.92 -11.21 -10.22
C GLN A 111 -9.43 -12.32 -9.29
N ASP A 112 -10.34 -12.87 -8.48
CA ASP A 112 -10.09 -14.08 -7.70
C ASP A 112 -10.03 -15.28 -8.65
N ILE A 113 -8.87 -15.48 -9.27
CA ILE A 113 -8.57 -16.67 -10.04
C ILE A 113 -8.07 -17.73 -9.05
N ASP A 114 -8.64 -18.94 -9.08
CA ASP A 114 -8.14 -20.06 -8.27
C ASP A 114 -6.62 -20.22 -8.53
N PRO A 115 -5.75 -20.13 -7.49
CA PRO A 115 -4.31 -20.26 -7.66
C PRO A 115 -3.87 -21.57 -8.32
N LYS A 116 -4.72 -22.61 -8.30
CA LYS A 116 -4.51 -23.89 -9.00
C LYS A 116 -4.76 -23.79 -10.51
N GLN A 117 -5.55 -22.81 -10.95
CA GLN A 117 -5.83 -22.53 -12.36
C GLN A 117 -4.79 -21.59 -12.99
N LEU A 118 -3.97 -20.93 -12.17
CA LEU A 118 -2.85 -20.13 -12.66
C LEU A 118 -1.70 -21.02 -13.13
N THR A 119 -1.30 -20.83 -14.38
CA THR A 119 -0.06 -21.41 -14.92
C THR A 119 1.16 -20.87 -14.15
N GLY A 120 2.27 -21.60 -14.19
CA GLY A 120 3.54 -21.14 -13.60
C GLY A 120 3.95 -19.76 -14.12
N TRP A 121 3.71 -19.51 -15.40
CA TRP A 121 3.92 -18.21 -16.04
C TRP A 121 3.00 -17.11 -15.50
N GLN A 122 1.69 -17.37 -15.33
CA GLN A 122 0.78 -16.37 -14.77
C GLN A 122 1.11 -16.04 -13.31
N ARG A 123 1.53 -17.01 -12.50
CA ARG A 123 2.03 -16.73 -11.14
C ARG A 123 3.28 -15.87 -11.15
N TYR A 124 4.20 -16.14 -12.08
CA TYR A 124 5.39 -15.32 -12.29
C TYR A 124 5.02 -13.90 -12.77
N CYS A 125 4.09 -13.75 -13.73
CA CYS A 125 3.59 -12.46 -14.17
C CYS A 125 2.87 -11.71 -13.06
N LEU A 126 2.03 -12.33 -12.24
CA LEU A 126 1.38 -11.69 -11.08
C LEU A 126 2.41 -11.23 -10.05
N ALA A 127 3.44 -12.04 -9.78
CA ALA A 127 4.56 -11.66 -8.91
C ALA A 127 5.41 -10.52 -9.50
N LEU A 128 5.58 -10.51 -10.83
CA LEU A 128 6.26 -9.43 -11.56
C LEU A 128 5.39 -8.19 -11.73
N LEU A 129 4.07 -8.29 -11.83
CA LEU A 129 3.14 -7.16 -11.92
C LEU A 129 2.95 -6.47 -10.57
N CYS A 130 3.15 -7.20 -9.47
CA CYS A 130 3.42 -6.59 -8.16
C CYS A 130 4.78 -5.84 -8.12
N SER A 131 5.67 -6.06 -9.09
CA SER A 131 7.01 -5.47 -9.13
C SER A 131 7.24 -4.45 -10.27
N ASN A 132 6.46 -4.52 -11.34
CA ASN A 132 6.50 -3.69 -12.54
C ASN A 132 5.17 -3.87 -13.30
N GLU A 133 4.26 -2.91 -13.23
CA GLU A 133 3.24 -2.79 -14.26
C GLU A 133 3.84 -2.01 -15.44
N MET A 134 4.09 -2.73 -16.55
CA MET A 134 3.79 -2.35 -17.94
C MET A 134 4.80 -2.95 -18.93
N MET A 135 4.31 -3.75 -19.90
CA MET A 135 4.61 -3.49 -21.31
C MET A 135 3.50 -4.07 -22.19
N TYR A 136 2.74 -3.18 -22.83
CA TYR A 136 1.96 -3.49 -24.01
C TYR A 136 2.93 -3.51 -25.20
N VAL A 137 2.86 -4.54 -26.04
CA VAL A 137 3.47 -4.56 -27.38
C VAL A 137 2.35 -4.98 -28.32
N ASP A 138 2.13 -4.17 -29.37
CA ASP A 138 1.10 -4.33 -30.41
C ASP A 138 0.87 -5.78 -30.87
#